data_AF-A0AA91BZX7-F1
#
_entry.id   AF-A0AA91BZX7-F1
#
_cell.length_a   1.000
_cell.length_b   1.000
_cell.length_c   1.000
_cell.angle_alpha   90.00
_cell.angle_beta   90.00
_cell.angle_gamma   90.00
#
_symmetry.space_group_name_H-M   'P 1'
#
loop_
_entity.id
_entity.type
_entity.pdbx_description
1 polymer ?
#
loop_
_entity_poly.entity_id
_entity_poly.type
_entity_poly.pdbx_seq_one_letter_code
_entity_poly.pdbx_strand_id
1 'polypeptide(L)'
;MIDDEPKPATYYDEREIWTPDPTAADMQVYETFASTVVELVQVLDDNKPMLSRDVYARFSASLLHLSRVLGEYEDGWNGGHGA
;
A
#
# COMPACT_ATOMS: atom_id res chain seq x y z
N MET A 1 16.45 -10.38 19.18
CA MET A 1 15.23 -9.56 19.04
C MET A 1 15.52 -8.56 17.95
N ILE A 2 15.00 -8.81 16.75
CA ILE A 2 14.88 -7.75 15.75
C ILE A 2 13.68 -6.95 16.22
N ASP A 3 13.89 -5.66 16.39
CA ASP A 3 12.85 -4.72 16.82
C ASP A 3 11.92 -4.52 15.61
N ASP A 4 10.95 -5.43 15.45
CA ASP A 4 10.01 -5.51 14.31
C ASP A 4 8.92 -4.42 14.34
N GLU A 5 9.06 -3.42 15.23
CA GLU A 5 8.20 -2.25 15.19
C GLU A 5 8.51 -1.41 13.95
N PRO A 6 7.48 -1.02 13.15
CA PRO A 6 7.68 -0.13 12.02
C PRO A 6 8.29 1.18 12.50
N LYS A 7 9.42 1.56 11.92
CA LYS A 7 10.12 2.81 12.24
C LYS A 7 9.69 3.92 11.27
N PRO A 8 9.81 5.20 11.64
CA PRO A 8 9.57 6.31 10.71
C PRO A 8 10.54 6.27 9.52
N ALA A 9 10.15 6.80 8.36
CA ALA A 9 10.98 6.80 7.14
C ALA A 9 12.42 7.29 7.39
N THR A 10 12.58 8.34 8.20
CA THR A 10 13.87 8.92 8.58
C THR A 10 14.83 7.92 9.24
N TYR A 11 14.31 6.91 9.96
CA TYR A 11 15.15 5.85 10.55
C TYR A 11 15.83 4.99 9.48
N TYR A 12 15.19 4.81 8.32
CA TYR A 12 15.74 4.03 7.22
C TYR A 12 16.66 4.87 6.33
N ASP A 13 16.33 6.15 6.15
CA ASP A 13 17.16 7.13 5.41
C ASP A 13 18.55 7.29 6.05
N GLU A 14 18.61 7.40 7.38
CA GLU A 14 19.85 7.58 8.15
C GLU A 14 20.82 6.40 8.05
N ARG A 15 20.35 5.24 7.58
CA ARG A 15 21.15 4.00 7.57
C ARG A 15 21.73 3.65 6.20
N GLU A 16 21.45 4.43 5.15
CA GLU A 16 21.94 4.22 3.77
C GLU A 16 21.80 2.76 3.26
N ILE A 17 20.85 1.98 3.80
CA ILE A 17 20.65 0.57 3.44
C ILE A 17 19.81 0.45 2.16
N TRP A 18 19.09 1.51 1.81
CA TRP A 18 18.08 1.52 0.75
C TRP A 18 18.57 2.39 -0.41
N THR A 19 18.39 1.91 -1.63
CA THR A 19 18.62 2.72 -2.83
C THR A 19 17.46 3.67 -3.03
N PRO A 20 17.71 4.95 -3.39
CA PRO A 20 16.64 5.92 -3.65
C PRO A 20 15.85 5.57 -4.92
N ASP A 21 16.49 4.86 -5.85
CA ASP A 21 15.87 4.42 -7.08
C ASP A 21 15.07 3.13 -6.84
N PRO A 22 13.85 3.05 -7.38
CA PRO A 22 13.08 1.83 -7.32
C PRO A 22 13.77 0.69 -8.06
N THR A 23 13.70 -0.50 -7.47
CA THR A 23 14.23 -1.73 -8.03
C THR A 23 13.09 -2.61 -8.57
N ALA A 24 13.44 -3.67 -9.29
CA ALA A 24 12.47 -4.68 -9.72
C ALA A 24 11.73 -5.32 -8.54
N ALA A 25 12.34 -5.38 -7.34
CA ALA A 25 11.69 -5.90 -6.15
C ALA A 25 10.57 -4.96 -5.67
N ASP A 26 10.77 -3.65 -5.74
CA ASP A 26 9.76 -2.65 -5.36
C ASP A 26 8.52 -2.76 -6.25
N MET A 27 8.72 -2.92 -7.55
CA MET A 27 7.63 -3.11 -8.51
C MET A 27 6.89 -4.43 -8.26
N GLN A 28 7.61 -5.53 -7.99
CA GLN A 28 6.99 -6.81 -7.66
C GLN A 28 6.15 -6.73 -6.38
N VAL A 29 6.66 -6.07 -5.33
CA VAL A 29 5.94 -5.89 -4.07
C VAL A 29 4.70 -5.02 -4.28
N TYR A 30 4.83 -3.93 -5.03
CA TYR A 30 3.72 -3.04 -5.35
C TYR A 30 2.60 -3.77 -6.13
N GLU A 31 2.95 -4.47 -7.20
CA GLU A 31 2.00 -5.24 -8.02
C GLU A 31 1.29 -6.33 -7.21
N THR A 32 2.05 -7.06 -6.37
CA THR A 32 1.50 -8.09 -5.49
C THR A 32 0.51 -7.48 -4.51
N PHE A 33 0.91 -6.38 -3.85
CA PHE A 33 0.04 -5.69 -2.90
C PHE A 33 -1.24 -5.17 -3.56
N ALA A 34 -1.12 -4.51 -4.72
CA ALA A 34 -2.24 -4.00 -5.49
C ALA A 34 -3.24 -5.10 -5.87
N SER A 35 -2.74 -6.26 -6.33
CA SER A 35 -3.60 -7.42 -6.63
C SER A 35 -4.34 -7.93 -5.40
N THR A 36 -3.66 -8.08 -4.26
CA THR A 36 -4.29 -8.56 -3.02
C THR A 36 -5.34 -7.57 -2.48
N VAL A 37 -5.13 -6.27 -2.66
CA VAL A 37 -6.15 -5.25 -2.31
C VAL A 37 -7.42 -5.43 -3.13
N VAL A 38 -7.30 -5.72 -4.44
CA VAL A 38 -8.46 -6.01 -5.29
C VAL A 38 -9.22 -7.24 -4.80
N GLU A 39 -8.51 -8.32 -4.47
CA GLU A 39 -9.12 -9.53 -3.89
C GLU A 39 -9.88 -9.22 -2.59
N LEU A 40 -9.29 -8.38 -1.71
CA LEU A 40 -9.93 -8.01 -0.45
C LEU A 40 -11.20 -7.19 -0.66
N VAL A 41 -11.22 -6.28 -1.65
CA VAL A 41 -12.42 -5.53 -2.03
C VAL A 41 -13.52 -6.46 -2.53
N GLN A 42 -13.18 -7.45 -3.38
CA GLN A 42 -14.15 -8.42 -3.87
C GLN A 42 -14.76 -9.23 -2.73
N VAL A 43 -13.95 -9.74 -1.80
CA VAL A 43 -14.43 -10.45 -0.62
C VAL A 43 -15.35 -9.56 0.23
N LEU A 44 -15.01 -8.28 0.39
CA LEU A 44 -15.82 -7.33 1.15
C LEU A 44 -17.20 -7.10 0.50
N ASP A 45 -17.25 -6.96 -0.82
CA ASP A 45 -18.49 -6.76 -1.56
C ASP A 45 -19.36 -8.02 -1.59
N ASP A 46 -18.77 -9.20 -1.77
CA ASP A 46 -19.48 -10.49 -1.72
C ASP A 46 -20.14 -10.74 -0.36
N ASN A 47 -19.51 -10.27 0.72
CA ASN A 47 -19.99 -10.46 2.10
C ASN A 47 -20.76 -9.25 2.63
N LYS A 48 -20.93 -8.18 1.85
CA LYS A 48 -21.62 -6.94 2.24
C LYS A 48 -22.96 -7.13 2.97
N PRO A 49 -23.89 -8.02 2.53
CA PRO A 49 -25.16 -8.21 3.24
C PRO A 49 -25.02 -8.94 4.59
N MET A 50 -23.90 -9.61 4.84
CA MET A 50 -23.63 -10.39 6.05
C MET A 50 -22.77 -9.62 7.06
N LEU A 51 -22.19 -8.49 6.66
CA LEU A 51 -21.33 -7.66 7.50
C LEU A 51 -22.14 -6.65 8.32
N SER A 52 -21.65 -6.35 9.52
CA SER A 52 -22.14 -5.18 10.24
C SER A 52 -21.73 -3.90 9.49
N ARG A 53 -22.58 -2.87 9.56
CA ARG A 53 -22.32 -1.58 8.91
C ARG A 53 -21.01 -0.94 9.37
N ASP A 54 -20.68 -1.03 10.67
CA ASP A 54 -19.45 -0.46 11.22
C ASP A 54 -18.20 -1.16 10.67
N VAL A 55 -18.22 -2.49 10.61
CA VAL A 55 -17.12 -3.28 10.06
C VAL A 55 -16.90 -2.95 8.58
N TYR A 56 -17.97 -2.94 7.78
CA TYR A 56 -17.88 -2.59 6.36
C TYR A 56 -17.33 -1.16 6.16
N ALA A 57 -17.80 -0.20 6.95
CA ALA A 57 -17.37 1.20 6.85
C ALA A 57 -15.87 1.36 7.19
N ARG A 58 -15.38 0.69 8.23
CA ARG A 58 -13.96 0.71 8.61
C ARG A 58 -13.08 0.09 7.52
N PHE A 59 -13.43 -1.09 7.02
CA PHE A 59 -12.66 -1.75 5.96
C PHE A 59 -12.66 -0.92 4.67
N SER A 60 -13.82 -0.43 4.23
CA SER A 60 -13.90 0.44 3.04
C SER A 60 -13.08 1.72 3.20
N ALA A 61 -13.13 2.37 4.37
CA ALA A 61 -12.36 3.58 4.63
C ALA A 61 -10.84 3.33 4.58
N SER A 62 -10.38 2.23 5.19
CA SER A 62 -8.96 1.83 5.14
C SER A 62 -8.49 1.51 3.73
N LEU A 63 -9.31 0.79 2.95
CA LEU A 63 -9.00 0.46 1.56
C LEU A 63 -8.95 1.72 0.67
N LEU A 64 -9.87 2.66 0.86
CA LEU A 64 -9.85 3.95 0.16
C LEU A 64 -8.62 4.80 0.54
N HIS A 65 -8.20 4.75 1.81
CA HIS A 65 -6.99 5.45 2.23
C HIS A 65 -5.75 4.83 1.56
N LEU A 66 -5.65 3.50 1.56
CA LEU A 66 -4.57 2.78 0.89
C LEU A 66 -4.54 3.07 -0.62
N SER A 67 -5.70 3.07 -1.30
CA SER A 67 -5.74 3.34 -2.75
C SER A 67 -5.23 4.75 -3.09
N ARG A 68 -5.46 5.73 -2.24
CA ARG A 68 -4.95 7.10 -2.44
C ARG A 68 -3.44 7.17 -2.26
N VAL A 69 -2.92 6.61 -1.16
CA VAL A 69 -1.48 6.61 -0.88
C VAL A 69 -0.70 5.91 -1.99
N LEU A 70 -1.22 4.79 -2.50
CA LEU A 70 -0.58 4.06 -3.59
C LEU A 70 -0.73 4.75 -4.94
N GLY A 71 -1.91 5.31 -5.25
CA GLY A 71 -2.11 6.09 -6.47
C GLY A 71 -1.19 7.31 -6.55
N GLU A 72 -0.99 8.03 -5.45
CA GLU A 72 -0.04 9.15 -5.36
C GLU A 72 1.41 8.69 -5.61
N TYR A 73 1.77 7.49 -5.13
CA TYR A 73 3.09 6.90 -5.37
C TYR A 73 3.29 6.48 -6.83
N GLU A 74 2.28 5.87 -7.45
CA GLU A 74 2.29 5.46 -8.85
C GLU A 74 2.33 6.66 -9.81
N ASP A 75 1.59 7.73 -9.50
CA ASP A 75 1.65 8.99 -10.24
C ASP A 75 3.05 9.63 -10.16
N GLY A 76 3.71 9.55 -8.99
CA GLY A 76 5.09 10.00 -8.79
C GLY A 76 6.11 9.17 -9.59
N TRP A 77 5.91 7.85 -9.66
CA TRP A 77 6.76 6.93 -10.43
C TRP A 77 6.63 7.17 -11.94
N ASN A 78 5.39 7.28 -12.44
CA ASN A 78 5.10 7.45 -13.87
C ASN A 78 5.31 8.89 -14.37
N GLY A 79 5.19 9.90 -13.49
CA GLY A 79 5.42 11.32 -13.79
C GLY A 79 6.89 11.75 -13.80
N GLY A 80 7.80 10.94 -13.22
CA GLY A 80 9.23 11.25 -13.13
C GLY A 80 10.06 10.93 -14.38
N HIS A 81 9.49 10.26 -15.39
CA HIS A 81 10.18 9.90 -16.64
C HIS A 81 10.14 11.00 -17.74
N GLY A 82 9.90 12.26 -17.36
CA GLY A 82 9.66 13.36 -18.31
C GLY A 82 10.20 14.73 -17.92
N ALA A 83 11.25 14.82 -17.10
CA ALA A 83 11.98 16.07 -16.84
C ALA A 83 13.50 15.89 -17.02
#